data_AF-A0A371B717-F1
#
_entry.id   AF-A0A371B717-F1
#
_cell.length_a   1.000
_cell.length_b   1.000
_cell.length_c   1.000
_cell.angle_alpha   90.00
_cell.angle_beta   90.00
_cell.angle_gamma   90.00
#
_symmetry.space_group_name_H-M   'P 1'
#
loop_
_entity.id
_entity.type
_entity.pdbx_description
1 polymer ?
#
loop_
_entity_poly.entity_id
_entity_poly.type
_entity_poly.pdbx_seq_one_letter_code
_entity_poly.pdbx_strand_id
1 'polypeptide(L)'
;MRLWAIACALFLCVAAILPASAQSSSRGNRDHIVFPPDRDEIEYRKTDEIPRQLRAVIGRECNYAFWLKDIPIKIVRPAPKGRAIAMVPCGNIIPRSMAFTDLTSHTPRSMAFAVKVAPNGFGVSDLPGYLEWDSGTQTMTATAGTDMIGSTEWRYSYRYSHIEGHSAFVLTRIEHRKTGHPLSNWLPYWEASVWAEPR
;
A
#
# COMPACT_ATOMS: atom_id res chain seq x y z
N MET A 1 45.51 38.61 54.61
CA MET A 1 46.56 38.88 53.60
C MET A 1 46.49 37.81 52.50
N ARG A 2 46.52 38.23 51.23
CA ARG A 2 46.47 37.42 49.97
C ARG A 2 45.04 36.94 49.61
N LEU A 3 44.22 37.64 48.79
CA LEU A 3 44.32 38.06 47.38
C LEU A 3 44.55 36.89 46.40
N TRP A 4 44.07 37.06 45.16
CA TRP A 4 44.06 36.16 43.98
C TRP A 4 42.77 35.36 43.76
N ALA A 5 42.15 35.30 42.59
CA ALA A 5 42.11 36.15 41.40
C ALA A 5 40.85 35.70 40.62
N ILE A 6 40.11 36.67 40.11
CA ILE A 6 38.90 36.51 39.32
C ILE A 6 39.29 36.09 37.89
N ALA A 7 38.69 35.02 37.37
CA ALA A 7 38.70 34.71 35.95
C ALA A 7 37.25 34.57 35.46
N CYS A 8 36.67 35.70 35.09
CA CYS A 8 35.34 35.85 34.54
C CYS A 8 35.41 35.57 33.03
N ALA A 9 35.06 34.34 32.62
CA ALA A 9 34.95 34.01 31.20
C ALA A 9 33.60 34.50 30.66
N LEU A 10 33.62 35.69 30.07
CA LEU A 10 32.54 36.22 29.23
C LEU A 10 32.41 35.36 27.97
N PHE A 11 31.47 34.42 27.97
CA PHE A 11 30.98 33.80 26.75
C PHE A 11 30.00 34.78 26.08
N LEU A 12 30.49 35.53 25.09
CA LEU A 12 29.62 36.24 24.15
C LEU A 12 28.78 35.22 23.36
N CYS A 13 27.53 35.02 23.75
CA CYS A 13 26.52 34.45 22.88
C CYS A 13 26.22 35.47 21.77
N VAL A 14 26.96 35.39 20.67
CA VAL A 14 26.57 36.00 19.40
C VAL A 14 25.33 35.23 18.92
N ALA A 15 24.16 35.75 19.24
CA ALA A 15 22.92 35.34 18.62
C ALA A 15 23.02 35.72 17.13
N ALA A 16 23.43 34.76 16.31
CA ALA A 16 23.28 34.84 14.88
C ALA A 16 21.77 34.88 14.60
N ILE A 17 21.24 36.09 14.38
CA ILE A 17 19.95 36.31 13.76
C ILE A 17 20.11 35.79 12.33
N LEU A 18 19.95 34.49 12.15
CA LEU A 18 19.77 33.92 10.83
C LEU A 18 18.50 34.58 10.27
N PRO A 19 18.55 35.19 9.08
CA PRO A 19 17.32 35.55 8.41
C PRO A 19 16.50 34.27 8.35
N ALA A 20 15.27 34.34 8.87
CA ALA A 20 14.23 33.36 8.58
C ALA A 20 13.93 33.45 7.09
N SER A 21 14.84 32.93 6.27
CA SER A 21 14.70 32.74 4.86
C SER A 21 13.57 31.75 4.67
N ALA A 22 12.38 32.32 4.48
CA ALA A 22 11.35 31.78 3.62
C ALA A 22 11.18 30.25 3.73
N GLN A 23 10.51 29.78 4.78
CA GLN A 23 9.64 28.61 4.64
C GLN A 23 8.45 29.02 3.76
N SER A 24 8.75 29.38 2.52
CA SER A 24 7.81 29.70 1.47
C SER A 24 7.20 28.38 0.98
N SER A 25 5.97 28.13 1.42
CA SER A 25 4.94 27.44 0.64
C SER A 25 5.25 26.05 0.06
N SER A 26 5.82 25.10 0.81
CA SER A 26 5.72 23.68 0.39
C SER A 26 4.43 22.98 0.87
N ARG A 27 3.55 23.71 1.58
CA ARG A 27 2.17 23.26 1.90
C ARG A 27 1.22 23.20 0.68
N GLY A 28 1.71 23.40 -0.54
CA GLY A 28 0.93 24.05 -1.59
C GLY A 28 0.52 23.27 -2.83
N ASN A 29 1.00 22.06 -3.12
CA ASN A 29 0.57 21.41 -4.37
C ASN A 29 0.58 19.88 -4.28
N ARG A 30 -0.59 19.32 -3.97
CA ARG A 30 -0.86 17.88 -4.06
C ARG A 30 -1.26 17.56 -5.49
N ASP A 31 -0.81 16.42 -5.99
CA ASP A 31 -1.24 16.02 -7.32
C ASP A 31 -2.66 15.47 -7.21
N HIS A 32 -3.58 16.10 -7.93
CA HIS A 32 -4.96 15.65 -8.01
C HIS A 32 -5.04 14.38 -8.84
N ILE A 33 -5.55 13.30 -8.23
CA ILE A 33 -5.82 12.05 -8.94
C ILE A 33 -7.20 12.17 -9.57
N VAL A 34 -7.25 12.33 -10.89
CA VAL A 34 -8.48 12.46 -11.66
C VAL A 34 -8.70 11.19 -12.46
N PHE A 35 -9.81 10.51 -12.18
CA PHE A 35 -10.24 9.35 -12.96
C PHE A 35 -11.00 9.81 -14.21
N PRO A 36 -10.68 9.27 -15.39
CA PRO A 36 -11.52 9.44 -16.58
C PRO A 36 -12.97 9.01 -16.30
N PRO A 37 -13.97 9.65 -16.93
CA PRO A 37 -15.39 9.38 -16.65
C PRO A 37 -15.82 7.94 -16.98
N ASP A 38 -15.10 7.28 -17.87
CA ASP A 38 -15.33 5.92 -18.38
C ASP A 38 -14.41 4.86 -17.73
N ARG A 39 -13.58 5.25 -16.76
CA ARG A 39 -12.58 4.35 -16.15
C ARG A 39 -12.61 4.41 -14.64
N ASP A 40 -12.50 3.23 -14.03
CA ASP A 40 -12.34 3.02 -12.61
C ASP A 40 -10.88 2.68 -12.22
N GLU A 41 -9.96 2.74 -13.18
CA GLU A 41 -8.54 2.44 -12.99
C GLU A 41 -7.63 3.41 -13.75
N ILE A 42 -6.49 3.74 -13.12
CA ILE A 42 -5.38 4.52 -13.69
C ILE A 42 -4.10 3.74 -13.50
N GLU A 43 -3.28 3.60 -14.54
CA GLU A 43 -1.97 2.96 -14.47
C GLU A 43 -0.84 4.00 -14.56
N TYR A 44 0.22 3.79 -13.78
CA TYR A 44 1.46 4.54 -13.85
C TYR A 44 2.63 3.59 -14.12
N ARG A 45 3.38 3.87 -15.19
CA ARG A 45 4.54 3.05 -15.63
C ARG A 45 5.87 3.78 -15.49
N LYS A 46 5.84 5.08 -15.19
CA LYS A 46 7.05 5.87 -14.94
C LYS A 46 7.00 6.55 -13.59
N THR A 47 8.16 6.65 -12.96
CA THR A 47 8.32 7.22 -11.61
C THR A 47 7.94 8.71 -11.52
N ASP A 48 8.12 9.46 -12.60
CA ASP A 48 7.78 10.88 -12.71
C ASP A 48 6.28 11.13 -12.92
N GLU A 49 5.52 10.12 -13.36
CA GLU A 49 4.07 10.20 -13.53
C GLU A 49 3.30 9.89 -12.22
N ILE A 50 3.94 9.23 -11.24
CA ILE A 50 3.32 8.84 -9.96
C ILE A 50 3.00 10.11 -9.14
N PRO A 51 1.78 10.23 -8.57
CA PRO A 51 1.43 11.33 -7.67
C PRO A 51 2.46 11.51 -6.55
N ARG A 52 2.95 12.74 -6.37
CA ARG A 52 4.04 13.07 -5.44
C ARG A 52 3.81 12.56 -4.02
N GLN A 53 2.60 12.67 -3.51
CA GLN A 53 2.22 12.20 -2.18
C GLN A 53 2.34 10.67 -2.05
N LEU A 54 1.99 9.92 -3.09
CA LEU A 54 2.14 8.46 -3.11
C LEU A 54 3.61 8.08 -3.24
N ARG A 55 4.33 8.71 -4.18
CA ARG A 55 5.77 8.49 -4.41
C ARG A 55 6.59 8.69 -3.14
N ALA A 56 6.27 9.72 -2.35
CA ALA A 56 6.96 10.02 -1.10
C ALA A 56 6.78 8.92 -0.03
N VAL A 57 5.65 8.22 0.00
CA VAL A 57 5.42 7.11 0.94
C VAL A 57 6.06 5.83 0.42
N ILE A 58 5.78 5.44 -0.83
CA ILE A 58 6.30 4.18 -1.39
C ILE A 58 7.83 4.13 -1.45
N GLY A 59 8.51 5.25 -1.70
CA GLY A 59 9.97 5.30 -1.73
C GLY A 59 10.64 5.05 -0.38
N ARG A 60 9.89 5.11 0.72
CA ARG A 60 10.37 4.77 2.08
C ARG A 60 10.07 3.32 2.45
N GLU A 61 8.99 2.76 1.90
CA GLU A 61 8.45 1.46 2.32
C GLU A 61 8.83 0.32 1.36
N CYS A 62 9.16 0.63 0.11
CA CYS A 62 9.23 -0.38 -0.95
C CYS A 62 10.12 0.00 -2.15
N ASN A 63 10.85 -0.97 -2.68
CA ASN A 63 11.62 -0.85 -3.92
C ASN A 63 10.73 -1.12 -5.16
N TYR A 64 9.82 -0.21 -5.48
CA TYR A 64 8.87 -0.39 -6.59
C TYR A 64 9.49 -0.17 -7.98
N ALA A 65 10.57 0.62 -8.07
CA ALA A 65 11.15 1.05 -9.34
C ALA A 65 11.64 -0.12 -10.20
N PHE A 66 12.10 -1.20 -9.56
CA PHE A 66 12.53 -2.43 -10.23
C PHE A 66 11.39 -3.09 -11.04
N TRP A 67 10.17 -3.07 -10.51
CA TRP A 67 9.01 -3.75 -11.11
C TRP A 67 8.25 -2.91 -12.11
N LEU A 68 8.39 -1.58 -12.06
CA LEU A 68 7.54 -0.64 -12.81
C LEU A 68 7.57 -0.84 -14.33
N LYS A 69 8.64 -1.45 -14.85
CA LYS A 69 8.78 -1.82 -16.27
C LYS A 69 7.79 -2.91 -16.72
N ASP A 70 7.48 -3.85 -15.85
CA ASP A 70 6.66 -5.03 -16.18
C ASP A 70 5.27 -4.92 -15.51
N ILE A 71 5.23 -4.34 -14.32
CA ILE A 71 4.04 -4.26 -13.48
C ILE A 71 3.79 -2.79 -13.14
N PRO A 72 2.72 -2.16 -13.65
CA PRO A 72 2.39 -0.78 -13.35
C PRO A 72 1.91 -0.62 -11.89
N ILE A 73 2.05 0.59 -11.35
CA ILE A 73 1.23 0.99 -10.20
C ILE A 73 -0.20 1.23 -10.72
N LYS A 74 -1.18 0.62 -10.07
CA LYS A 74 -2.59 0.76 -10.42
C LYS A 74 -3.31 1.55 -9.34
N ILE A 75 -4.01 2.62 -9.69
CA ILE A 75 -4.93 3.30 -8.78
C ILE A 75 -6.34 2.96 -9.21
N VAL A 76 -7.07 2.24 -8.36
CA VAL A 76 -8.42 1.76 -8.62
C VAL A 76 -9.43 2.52 -7.78
N ARG A 77 -10.64 2.71 -8.30
CA ARG A 77 -11.80 3.22 -7.59
C ARG A 77 -12.87 2.12 -7.58
N PRO A 78 -12.94 1.30 -6.52
CA PRO A 78 -13.79 0.10 -6.52
C PRO A 78 -15.30 0.33 -6.71
N ALA A 79 -15.78 1.54 -6.43
CA ALA A 79 -17.17 1.97 -6.64
C ALA A 79 -17.22 3.49 -6.89
N PRO A 80 -18.26 4.04 -7.54
CA PRO A 80 -18.34 5.48 -7.88
C PRO A 80 -18.12 6.45 -6.71
N LYS A 81 -18.54 6.07 -5.50
CA LYS A 81 -18.33 6.82 -4.24
C LYS A 81 -17.33 6.14 -3.30
N GLY A 82 -16.68 5.08 -3.75
CA GLY A 82 -15.65 4.37 -3.02
C GLY A 82 -14.35 5.17 -2.95
N ARG A 83 -13.54 4.92 -1.92
CA ARG A 83 -12.21 5.51 -1.84
C ARG A 83 -11.31 4.89 -2.90
N ALA A 84 -10.49 5.72 -3.53
CA ALA A 84 -9.45 5.24 -4.42
C ALA A 84 -8.33 4.55 -3.63
N ILE A 85 -7.77 3.50 -4.23
CA ILE A 85 -6.74 2.66 -3.62
C ILE A 85 -5.62 2.48 -4.63
N ALA A 86 -4.38 2.69 -4.21
CA ALA A 86 -3.21 2.46 -5.05
C ALA A 86 -2.60 1.10 -4.73
N MET A 87 -2.49 0.22 -5.71
CA MET A 87 -1.76 -1.03 -5.64
C MET A 87 -0.38 -0.82 -6.23
N VAL A 88 0.65 -1.05 -5.42
CA VAL A 88 2.04 -0.71 -5.75
C VAL A 88 2.86 -2.00 -5.74
N PRO A 89 3.49 -2.40 -6.86
CA PRO A 89 4.34 -3.57 -6.88
C PRO A 89 5.58 -3.33 -6.03
N CYS A 90 5.92 -4.32 -5.22
CA CYS A 90 6.96 -4.28 -4.21
C CYS A 90 7.71 -5.60 -4.18
N GLY A 91 9.00 -5.55 -3.84
CA GLY A 91 9.85 -6.73 -3.70
C GLY A 91 11.12 -6.62 -4.54
N ASN A 92 12.02 -7.59 -4.40
CA ASN A 92 13.29 -7.61 -5.13
C ASN A 92 13.41 -8.81 -6.08
N ILE A 93 12.80 -9.94 -5.72
CA ILE A 93 12.90 -11.21 -6.47
C ILE A 93 11.51 -11.71 -6.84
N ILE A 94 10.62 -11.79 -5.84
CA ILE A 94 9.23 -12.20 -6.03
C ILE A 94 8.35 -10.94 -6.00
N PRO A 95 7.48 -10.74 -6.99
CA PRO A 95 6.54 -9.63 -6.97
C PRO A 95 5.55 -9.81 -5.82
N ARG A 96 5.44 -8.78 -5.00
CA ARG A 96 4.38 -8.58 -4.01
C ARG A 96 3.75 -7.23 -4.32
N SER A 97 2.70 -6.88 -3.61
CA SER A 97 2.12 -5.56 -3.69
C SER A 97 1.80 -5.03 -2.31
N MET A 98 1.99 -3.73 -2.13
CA MET A 98 1.38 -2.96 -1.04
C MET A 98 0.17 -2.23 -1.58
N ALA A 99 -0.82 -1.96 -0.73
CA ALA A 99 -1.95 -1.11 -1.08
C ALA A 99 -1.98 0.14 -0.21
N PHE A 100 -2.35 1.28 -0.79
CA PHE A 100 -2.45 2.55 -0.10
C PHE A 100 -3.85 3.15 -0.27
N THR A 101 -4.38 3.71 0.81
CA THR A 101 -5.63 4.48 0.83
C THR A 101 -5.38 5.94 1.18
N ASP A 102 -6.44 6.74 1.23
CA ASP A 102 -6.40 8.17 1.56
C ASP A 102 -5.42 8.94 0.65
N LEU A 103 -5.45 8.65 -0.65
CA LEU A 103 -4.51 9.16 -1.66
C LEU A 103 -4.56 10.69 -1.87
N THR A 104 -5.57 11.35 -1.30
CA THR A 104 -5.70 12.82 -1.26
C THR A 104 -4.99 13.44 -0.05
N SER A 105 -4.55 12.61 0.91
CA SER A 105 -3.74 13.01 2.06
C SER A 105 -2.28 13.26 1.64
N HIS A 106 -1.55 14.01 2.46
CA HIS A 106 -0.09 14.16 2.32
C HIS A 106 0.66 12.87 2.65
N THR A 107 0.03 12.00 3.44
CA THR A 107 0.56 10.71 3.85
C THR A 107 -0.49 9.65 3.55
N PRO A 108 -0.58 9.19 2.28
CA PRO A 108 -1.31 7.97 1.95
C PRO A 108 -0.98 6.86 2.94
N ARG A 109 -2.00 6.12 3.37
CA ARG A 109 -1.85 5.11 4.42
C ARG A 109 -1.77 3.73 3.81
N SER A 110 -0.76 2.95 4.21
CA SER A 110 -0.72 1.53 3.90
C SER A 110 -1.96 0.83 4.45
N MET A 111 -2.50 -0.10 3.66
CA MET A 111 -3.67 -0.91 3.99
C MET A 111 -3.21 -2.35 4.22
N ALA A 112 -3.65 -2.92 5.34
CA ALA A 112 -3.42 -4.31 5.66
C ALA A 112 -4.62 -5.17 5.24
N PHE A 113 -4.33 -6.41 4.86
CA PHE A 113 -5.30 -7.39 4.40
C PHE A 113 -5.29 -8.62 5.31
N ALA A 114 -6.46 -9.22 5.49
CA ALA A 114 -6.57 -10.48 6.24
C ALA A 114 -5.90 -11.63 5.47
N VAL A 115 -4.98 -12.34 6.11
CA VAL A 115 -4.24 -13.46 5.51
C VAL A 115 -4.25 -14.67 6.45
N LYS A 116 -3.99 -15.85 5.89
CA LYS A 116 -3.82 -17.07 6.68
C LYS A 116 -2.52 -17.00 7.50
N VAL A 117 -2.59 -17.37 8.77
CA VAL A 117 -1.41 -17.52 9.65
C VAL A 117 -1.37 -18.96 10.18
N ALA A 118 -0.19 -19.59 10.08
CA ALA A 118 0.02 -20.95 10.59
C ALA A 118 0.21 -20.94 12.14
N PRO A 119 -0.16 -22.02 12.86
CA PRO A 119 -0.76 -23.25 12.34
C PRO A 119 -2.24 -23.11 12.00
N ASN A 120 -3.02 -22.34 12.77
CA ASN A 120 -4.46 -22.14 12.56
C ASN A 120 -4.83 -20.69 12.88
N GLY A 121 -5.38 -19.96 11.92
CA GLY A 121 -5.95 -18.64 12.16
C GLY A 121 -5.77 -17.66 11.01
N PHE A 122 -6.23 -16.44 11.28
CA PHE A 122 -6.10 -15.29 10.40
C PHE A 122 -5.28 -14.22 11.10
N GLY A 123 -4.45 -13.53 10.33
CA GLY A 123 -3.74 -12.34 10.74
C GLY A 123 -3.96 -11.23 9.71
N VAL A 124 -3.18 -10.17 9.83
CA VAL A 124 -3.18 -9.08 8.84
C VAL A 124 -1.77 -8.87 8.30
N SER A 125 -1.67 -8.53 7.01
CA SER A 125 -0.41 -8.22 6.34
C SER A 125 -0.60 -7.05 5.38
N ASP A 126 0.32 -6.09 5.39
CA ASP A 126 0.45 -5.03 4.38
C ASP A 126 1.07 -5.52 3.06
N LEU A 127 1.65 -6.72 3.09
CA LEU A 127 2.21 -7.45 1.96
C LEU A 127 1.48 -8.82 1.82
N PRO A 128 0.20 -8.85 1.42
CA PRO A 128 -0.57 -10.09 1.35
C PRO A 128 -0.18 -11.00 0.18
N GLY A 129 0.67 -10.52 -0.73
CA GLY A 129 0.99 -11.16 -1.99
C GLY A 129 1.00 -10.13 -3.13
N TYR A 130 1.08 -10.60 -4.37
CA TYR A 130 0.85 -9.78 -5.55
C TYR A 130 -0.65 -9.48 -5.69
N LEU A 131 -1.02 -8.20 -5.71
CA LEU A 131 -2.40 -7.72 -5.77
C LEU A 131 -2.86 -7.47 -7.20
N GLU A 132 -4.05 -7.97 -7.52
CA GLU A 132 -4.76 -7.74 -8.77
C GLU A 132 -6.20 -7.30 -8.48
N TRP A 133 -6.77 -6.47 -9.34
CA TRP A 133 -8.14 -5.98 -9.25
C TRP A 133 -8.93 -6.45 -10.47
N ASP A 134 -10.10 -7.03 -10.22
CA ASP A 134 -11.10 -7.34 -11.22
C ASP A 134 -12.31 -6.42 -10.99
N SER A 135 -12.48 -5.44 -11.88
CA SER A 135 -13.59 -4.48 -11.84
C SER A 135 -14.94 -5.13 -12.14
N GLY A 136 -14.98 -6.19 -12.95
CA GLY A 136 -16.21 -6.90 -13.32
C GLY A 136 -16.82 -7.65 -12.13
N THR A 137 -15.99 -8.23 -11.28
CA THR A 137 -16.43 -8.94 -10.06
C THR A 137 -16.26 -8.12 -8.77
N GLN A 138 -15.73 -6.90 -8.88
CA GLN A 138 -15.34 -6.05 -7.74
C GLN A 138 -14.51 -6.80 -6.69
N THR A 139 -13.61 -7.66 -7.18
CA THR A 139 -12.79 -8.55 -6.36
C THR A 139 -11.33 -8.19 -6.50
N MET A 140 -10.68 -8.03 -5.36
CA MET A 140 -9.23 -7.94 -5.27
C MET A 140 -8.68 -9.32 -4.98
N THR A 141 -7.66 -9.76 -5.69
CA THR A 141 -6.96 -11.00 -5.39
C THR A 141 -5.53 -10.73 -4.97
N ALA A 142 -5.07 -11.35 -3.89
CA ALA A 142 -3.66 -11.40 -3.52
C ALA A 142 -3.12 -12.80 -3.75
N THR A 143 -2.07 -12.95 -4.55
CA THR A 143 -1.39 -14.23 -4.77
C THR A 143 -0.03 -14.22 -4.08
N ALA A 144 0.19 -15.16 -3.15
CA ALA A 144 1.41 -15.27 -2.36
C ALA A 144 2.04 -16.66 -2.50
N GLY A 145 3.29 -16.71 -2.92
CA GLY A 145 4.04 -17.95 -3.02
C GLY A 145 5.49 -17.69 -3.41
N THR A 146 6.16 -18.77 -3.78
CA THR A 146 7.50 -18.76 -4.36
C THR A 146 7.46 -19.40 -5.73
N ASP A 147 8.44 -19.08 -6.57
CA ASP A 147 8.70 -19.69 -7.87
C ASP A 147 9.29 -21.11 -7.77
N MET A 148 9.75 -21.53 -6.59
CA MET A 148 10.26 -22.87 -6.34
C MET A 148 9.19 -23.96 -6.57
N ILE A 149 9.49 -24.90 -7.46
CA ILE A 149 8.64 -26.07 -7.78
C ILE A 149 8.32 -26.87 -6.51
N GLY A 150 7.06 -27.32 -6.38
CA GLY A 150 6.59 -28.11 -5.24
C GLY A 150 6.18 -27.28 -4.00
N SER A 151 6.48 -25.98 -4.01
CA SER A 151 6.01 -25.03 -3.00
C SER A 151 4.49 -24.86 -3.07
N THR A 152 3.90 -24.32 -2.01
CA THR A 152 2.48 -23.99 -1.98
C THR A 152 2.30 -22.53 -2.29
N GLU A 153 1.48 -22.23 -3.28
CA GLU A 153 1.02 -20.88 -3.59
C GLU A 153 -0.37 -20.70 -2.99
N TRP A 154 -0.61 -19.54 -2.40
CA TRP A 154 -1.86 -19.13 -1.77
C TRP A 154 -2.51 -18.02 -2.57
N ARG A 155 -3.83 -18.05 -2.68
CA ARG A 155 -4.62 -16.97 -3.25
C ARG A 155 -5.68 -16.55 -2.25
N TYR A 156 -5.74 -15.25 -2.01
CA TYR A 156 -6.73 -14.61 -1.17
C TYR A 156 -7.65 -13.79 -2.06
N SER A 157 -8.96 -14.01 -1.98
CA SER A 157 -9.96 -13.19 -2.67
C SER A 157 -10.64 -12.29 -1.67
N TYR A 158 -10.68 -10.99 -1.97
CA TYR A 158 -11.32 -9.98 -1.17
C TYR A 158 -12.40 -9.28 -1.98
N ARG A 159 -13.62 -9.24 -1.46
CA ARG A 159 -14.70 -8.49 -2.07
C ARG A 159 -14.72 -7.08 -1.53
N TYR A 160 -14.88 -6.10 -2.41
CA TYR A 160 -15.11 -4.72 -1.97
C TYR A 160 -16.45 -4.64 -1.24
N SER A 161 -16.45 -4.12 -0.02
CA SER A 161 -17.65 -3.78 0.72
C SER A 161 -17.64 -2.30 1.05
N HIS A 162 -18.73 -1.62 0.67
CA HIS A 162 -18.93 -0.23 1.08
C HIS A 162 -19.58 -0.22 2.45
N ILE A 163 -18.77 0.04 3.48
CA ILE A 163 -19.26 0.38 4.80
C ILE A 163 -19.19 1.91 4.90
N GLU A 164 -20.25 2.57 5.37
CA GLU A 164 -20.24 4.03 5.48
C GLU A 164 -19.00 4.51 6.24
N GLY A 165 -18.28 5.45 5.65
CA GLY A 165 -17.05 5.96 6.25
C GLY A 165 -15.86 5.01 6.22
N HIS A 166 -15.92 3.80 5.65
CA HIS A 166 -14.80 2.86 5.51
C HIS A 166 -14.87 2.06 4.20
N SER A 167 -13.88 2.23 3.31
CA SER A 167 -13.68 1.29 2.20
C SER A 167 -12.97 0.05 2.75
N ALA A 168 -13.70 -1.06 2.90
CA ALA A 168 -13.16 -2.28 3.44
C ALA A 168 -13.17 -3.39 2.38
N PHE A 169 -12.01 -4.01 2.18
CA PHE A 169 -11.90 -5.28 1.48
C PHE A 169 -12.13 -6.41 2.47
N VAL A 170 -13.15 -7.21 2.22
CA VAL A 170 -13.51 -8.33 3.10
C VAL A 170 -12.98 -9.61 2.46
N LEU A 171 -12.18 -10.37 3.20
CA LEU A 171 -11.71 -11.68 2.76
C LEU A 171 -12.90 -12.63 2.60
N THR A 172 -13.11 -13.14 1.39
CA THR A 172 -14.21 -14.04 1.06
C THR A 172 -13.76 -15.45 0.77
N ARG A 173 -12.52 -15.64 0.30
CA ARG A 173 -12.03 -16.97 -0.08
C ARG A 173 -10.51 -17.07 0.06
N ILE A 174 -10.05 -18.24 0.48
CA ILE A 174 -8.65 -18.65 0.44
C ILE A 174 -8.57 -19.91 -0.40
N GLU A 175 -7.69 -19.90 -1.38
CA GLU A 175 -7.37 -21.04 -2.23
C GLU A 175 -5.87 -21.33 -2.16
N HIS A 176 -5.49 -22.55 -2.52
CA HIS A 176 -4.08 -22.91 -2.65
C HIS A 176 -3.84 -23.83 -3.85
N ARG A 177 -2.60 -23.85 -4.34
CA ARG A 177 -2.13 -24.83 -5.33
C ARG A 177 -0.65 -25.14 -5.13
N LYS A 178 -0.14 -26.12 -5.87
CA LYS A 178 1.29 -26.45 -5.90
C LYS A 178 1.99 -25.71 -7.05
N THR A 179 3.03 -24.94 -6.74
CA THR A 179 3.86 -24.26 -7.74
C THR A 179 4.55 -25.28 -8.66
N GLY A 180 4.70 -24.93 -9.94
CA GLY A 180 5.49 -25.71 -10.90
C GLY A 180 4.72 -26.85 -11.59
N HIS A 181 3.45 -27.06 -11.25
CA HIS A 181 2.57 -27.96 -11.97
C HIS A 181 1.59 -27.15 -12.82
N PRO A 182 1.76 -27.09 -14.17
CA PRO A 182 0.96 -26.23 -15.04
C PRO A 182 -0.53 -26.58 -15.08
N LEU A 183 -0.89 -27.78 -14.62
CA LEU A 183 -2.27 -28.27 -14.50
C LEU A 183 -2.80 -28.21 -13.06
N SER A 184 -2.06 -27.60 -12.13
CA SER A 184 -2.54 -27.48 -10.75
C SER A 184 -3.69 -26.46 -10.68
N ASN A 185 -4.87 -27.00 -10.42
CA ASN A 185 -6.05 -26.19 -10.14
C ASN A 185 -5.93 -25.55 -8.75
N TRP A 186 -6.54 -24.37 -8.60
CA TRP A 186 -6.77 -23.78 -7.30
C TRP A 186 -7.74 -24.66 -6.51
N LEU A 187 -7.34 -25.07 -5.32
CA LEU A 187 -8.16 -25.85 -4.41
C LEU A 187 -8.66 -24.94 -3.28
N PRO A 188 -9.94 -25.02 -2.91
CA PRO A 188 -10.47 -24.23 -1.82
C PRO A 188 -9.82 -24.67 -0.49
N TYR A 189 -9.33 -23.70 0.27
CA TYR A 189 -8.86 -23.89 1.64
C TYR A 189 -9.89 -23.42 2.65
N TRP A 190 -10.50 -22.26 2.39
CA TRP A 190 -11.51 -21.65 3.23
C TRP A 190 -12.39 -20.72 2.39
N GLU A 191 -13.67 -20.62 2.73
CA GLU A 191 -14.62 -19.71 2.09
C GLU A 191 -15.54 -19.12 3.16
N ALA A 192 -15.78 -17.81 3.07
CA ALA A 192 -16.70 -17.12 3.95
C ALA A 192 -18.13 -17.63 3.72
N SER A 193 -18.81 -18.00 4.79
CA SER A 193 -20.24 -18.29 4.70
C SER A 193 -21.02 -17.02 4.40
N VAL A 194 -22.05 -17.13 3.56
CA VAL A 194 -23.01 -16.04 3.36
C VAL A 194 -23.78 -15.85 4.67
N TRP A 195 -23.70 -14.67 5.26
CA TRP A 195 -24.50 -14.35 6.45
C TRP A 195 -25.97 -14.31 6.05
N ALA A 196 -26.84 -14.95 6.83
CA ALA A 196 -28.27 -14.75 6.67
C ALA A 196 -28.59 -13.27 6.95
N GLU A 197 -29.34 -12.62 6.07
CA GLU A 197 -29.84 -11.28 6.36
C GLU A 197 -30.76 -11.35 7.60
N PRO A 198 -30.68 -10.36 8.52
CA PRO A 198 -31.67 -10.23 9.58
C PRO A 198 -33.05 -10.13 8.93
N ARG A 199 -33.95 -11.05 9.27
CA ARG A 199 -35.35 -10.97 8.84
C ARG A 199 -36.09 -9.86 9.56
#